data_AF-A0A927MKD9-F1
#
_entry.id   AF-A0A927MKD9-F1
#
_cell.length_a   1.000
_cell.length_b   1.000
_cell.length_c   1.000
_cell.angle_alpha   90.00
_cell.angle_beta   90.00
_cell.angle_gamma   90.00
#
_symmetry.space_group_name_H-M   'P 1'
#
loop_
_entity.id
_entity.type
_entity.pdbx_description
1 polymer ?
#
loop_
_entity_poly.entity_id
_entity_poly.type
_entity_poly.pdbx_seq_one_letter_code
_entity_poly.pdbx_strand_id
1 'polypeptide(L)'
;MVKSTTKTIQTQLLMLGKELGFKVEEEYSFQKMQDMYAPRYDVVWLLDVSELNVDAVSDIPLVENQYVPFAAFEIEGSTSSSKNQLGNIGNLKLSPCYYNFLVVNNAAAAKEKDTYRRAMKIVRTMQQMMGKRPLFLFDACMLEKLPIFEETYVNVNETQKVRLKGSGGEKGSIDVSEKVVNELVKSKLQIDYDRTPDYFKWAFHTDKKTMNLAQFTVDPVSFEQKEVKQNGQYYYKPKIDIAAGFYIAGGFIDFLKEMALRLKSDAIHFPLLQYLLDKQLEELYYPLLGIEIEMKESKHALGGLMNLTNFHQNGWLVAPVAMGSYIETYKYHLGMQNVKYIQIEEL
;
A
#
# COMPACT_ATOMS: atom_id res chain seq x y z
N MET A 1 5.85 24.45 -24.19
CA MET A 1 4.84 23.42 -24.54
C MET A 1 4.88 22.19 -23.62
N VAL A 2 6.04 21.62 -23.26
CA VAL A 2 6.10 20.48 -22.30
C VAL A 2 5.70 20.88 -20.86
N LYS A 3 6.19 22.02 -20.37
CA LYS A 3 5.83 22.52 -19.03
C LYS A 3 4.33 22.86 -18.87
N SER A 4 3.63 23.13 -19.98
CA SER A 4 2.19 23.43 -19.91
C SER A 4 1.33 22.17 -19.76
N THR A 5 1.72 21.04 -20.37
CA THR A 5 0.95 19.79 -20.27
C THR A 5 1.08 19.13 -18.90
N THR A 6 2.28 19.05 -18.33
CA THR A 6 2.47 18.57 -16.94
C THR A 6 1.63 19.38 -15.97
N LYS A 7 1.68 20.72 -16.07
CA LYS A 7 0.91 21.62 -15.21
C LYS A 7 -0.60 21.45 -15.35
N THR A 8 -1.11 21.18 -16.55
CA THR A 8 -2.53 20.86 -16.75
C THR A 8 -2.93 19.58 -16.02
N ILE A 9 -2.15 18.51 -16.15
CA ILE A 9 -2.43 17.23 -15.48
C ILE A 9 -2.36 17.40 -13.95
N GLN A 10 -1.33 18.10 -13.46
CA GLN A 10 -1.18 18.44 -12.05
C GLN A 10 -2.39 19.21 -11.53
N THR A 11 -2.84 20.24 -12.26
CA THR A 11 -4.03 21.02 -11.89
C THR A 11 -5.29 20.14 -11.84
N GLN A 12 -5.47 19.22 -12.80
CA GLN A 12 -6.59 18.28 -12.80
C GLN A 12 -6.56 17.35 -11.57
N LEU A 13 -5.40 16.80 -11.23
CA LEU A 13 -5.23 15.95 -10.05
C LEU A 13 -5.43 16.70 -8.72
N LEU A 14 -5.02 17.97 -8.64
CA LEU A 14 -5.27 18.83 -7.49
C LEU A 14 -6.77 19.11 -7.33
N MET A 15 -7.48 19.42 -8.43
CA MET A 15 -8.93 19.63 -8.38
C MET A 15 -9.68 18.35 -7.99
N LEU A 16 -9.36 17.24 -8.65
CA LEU A 16 -9.96 15.94 -8.35
C LEU A 16 -9.73 15.53 -6.89
N GLY A 17 -8.51 15.68 -6.37
CA GLY A 17 -8.25 15.36 -4.97
C GLY A 17 -9.07 16.21 -4.00
N LYS A 18 -9.26 17.50 -4.27
CA LYS A 18 -10.13 18.37 -3.48
C LYS A 18 -11.60 17.96 -3.56
N GLU A 19 -12.09 17.65 -4.76
CA GLU A 19 -13.46 17.17 -4.98
C GLU A 19 -13.73 15.86 -4.23
N LEU A 20 -12.71 15.01 -4.13
CA LEU A 20 -12.76 13.75 -3.38
C LEU A 20 -12.60 13.92 -1.86
N GLY A 21 -12.49 15.15 -1.35
CA GLY A 21 -12.37 15.45 0.10
C GLY A 21 -10.95 15.38 0.67
N PHE A 22 -9.91 15.26 -0.17
CA PHE A 22 -8.51 15.23 0.31
C PHE A 22 -7.95 16.63 0.50
N LYS A 23 -7.04 16.78 1.47
CA LYS A 23 -6.07 17.87 1.43
C LYS A 23 -5.04 17.55 0.34
N VAL A 24 -4.83 18.48 -0.58
CA VAL A 24 -3.92 18.28 -1.72
C VAL A 24 -2.73 19.21 -1.64
N GLU A 25 -1.56 18.68 -1.95
CA GLU A 25 -0.31 19.43 -1.99
C GLU A 25 0.33 19.31 -3.38
N GLU A 26 0.80 20.43 -3.92
CA GLU A 26 1.52 20.52 -5.18
C GLU A 26 3.02 20.51 -4.89
N GLU A 27 3.80 19.69 -5.61
CA GLU A 27 5.27 19.70 -5.52
C GLU A 27 5.79 19.51 -4.07
N TYR A 28 5.27 18.48 -3.40
CA TYR A 28 5.43 18.25 -1.97
C TYR A 28 6.58 17.30 -1.64
N SER A 29 7.27 17.54 -0.53
CA SER A 29 8.27 16.62 0.02
C SER A 29 7.92 16.29 1.47
N PHE A 30 7.85 15.00 1.78
CA PHE A 30 7.75 14.55 3.17
C PHE A 30 9.05 14.85 3.92
N GLN A 31 8.96 14.85 5.26
CA GLN A 31 10.11 15.12 6.12
C GLN A 31 11.29 14.20 5.78
N LYS A 32 12.48 14.78 5.66
CA LYS A 32 13.71 14.05 5.37
C LYS A 32 14.05 13.11 6.52
N MET A 33 14.37 11.85 6.19
CA MET A 33 15.26 11.08 7.03
C MET A 33 16.64 11.74 7.02
N GLN A 34 17.29 11.81 8.18
CA GLN A 34 18.58 12.48 8.33
C GLN A 34 19.59 11.95 7.30
N ASP A 35 20.25 12.86 6.58
CA ASP A 35 21.24 12.57 5.53
C ASP A 35 20.74 11.78 4.30
N MET A 36 19.42 11.71 4.08
CA MET A 36 18.83 11.05 2.91
C MET A 36 18.20 12.00 1.90
N TYR A 37 18.18 11.58 0.63
CA TYR A 37 17.38 12.23 -0.40
C TYR A 37 15.89 12.10 -0.07
N ALA A 38 15.17 13.22 0.00
CA ALA A 38 13.71 13.24 0.04
C ALA A 38 13.18 13.59 -1.35
N PRO A 39 12.40 12.71 -1.98
CA PRO A 39 11.74 13.01 -3.24
C PRO A 39 10.79 14.21 -3.10
N ARG A 40 10.57 14.89 -4.23
CA ARG A 40 9.54 15.91 -4.39
C ARG A 40 8.51 15.36 -5.36
N TYR A 41 7.30 15.15 -4.88
CA TYR A 41 6.21 14.53 -5.62
C TYR A 41 5.37 15.60 -6.30
N ASP A 42 4.96 15.38 -7.55
CA ASP A 42 4.20 16.37 -8.32
C ASP A 42 2.86 16.73 -7.66
N VAL A 43 2.15 15.71 -7.15
CA VAL A 43 0.92 15.87 -6.37
C VAL A 43 0.90 14.86 -5.23
N VAL A 44 0.44 15.28 -4.06
CA VAL A 44 0.14 14.41 -2.92
C VAL A 44 -1.29 14.65 -2.47
N TRP A 45 -2.02 13.57 -2.20
CA TRP A 45 -3.31 13.61 -1.51
C TRP A 45 -3.12 13.10 -0.09
N LEU A 46 -3.65 13.85 0.85
CA LEU A 46 -3.60 13.60 2.29
C LEU A 46 -5.02 13.39 2.78
N LEU A 47 -5.26 12.28 3.47
CA LEU A 47 -6.56 11.92 4.02
C LEU A 47 -6.68 12.46 5.45
N ASP A 48 -7.76 13.21 5.72
CA ASP A 48 -8.08 13.66 7.07
C ASP A 48 -8.53 12.47 7.91
N VAL A 49 -7.86 12.25 9.04
CA VAL A 49 -8.18 11.18 9.99
C VAL A 49 -8.44 11.73 11.40
N SER A 50 -8.74 13.02 11.52
CA SER A 50 -9.02 13.68 12.80
C SER A 50 -10.12 12.98 13.60
N GLU A 51 -11.17 12.51 12.93
CA GLU A 51 -12.27 11.79 13.59
C GLU A 51 -11.85 10.45 14.20
N LEU A 52 -10.74 9.88 13.72
CA LEU A 52 -10.19 8.60 14.16
C LEU A 52 -9.19 8.74 15.33
N ASN A 53 -8.82 9.95 15.74
CA ASN A 53 -7.90 10.21 16.85
C ASN A 53 -6.56 9.44 16.72
N VAL A 54 -6.02 9.40 15.49
CA VAL A 54 -4.78 8.66 15.17
C VAL A 54 -3.56 9.28 15.83
N ASP A 55 -3.58 10.60 16.02
CA ASP A 55 -2.53 11.37 16.70
C ASP A 55 -2.34 10.98 18.17
N ALA A 56 -3.34 10.34 18.79
CA ALA A 56 -3.23 9.79 20.13
C ALA A 56 -2.38 8.50 20.20
N VAL A 57 -2.08 7.88 19.05
CA VAL A 57 -1.19 6.71 18.95
C VAL A 57 0.19 7.20 18.56
N SER A 58 1.17 7.04 19.45
CA SER A 58 2.54 7.43 19.19
C SER A 58 3.09 6.75 17.93
N ASP A 59 4.01 7.40 17.21
CA ASP A 59 4.78 6.77 16.12
C ASP A 59 4.01 6.34 14.86
N ILE A 60 2.77 6.82 14.69
CA ILE A 60 2.13 6.85 13.37
C ILE A 60 2.45 8.22 12.74
N PRO A 61 3.19 8.28 11.62
CA PRO A 61 3.58 9.55 11.01
C PRO A 61 2.35 10.24 10.38
N LEU A 62 1.99 11.39 10.94
CA LEU A 62 0.94 12.27 10.41
C LEU A 62 1.54 13.58 9.88
N VAL A 63 0.96 14.10 8.81
CA VAL A 63 1.23 15.45 8.34
C VAL A 63 0.35 16.41 9.14
N GLU A 64 0.98 17.42 9.76
CA GLU A 64 0.30 18.40 10.61
C GLU A 64 -0.52 17.78 11.76
N ASN A 65 -0.12 16.60 12.24
CA ASN A 65 -0.83 15.82 13.28
C ASN A 65 -2.30 15.50 12.96
N GLN A 66 -2.71 15.60 11.70
CA GLN A 66 -4.11 15.42 11.30
C GLN A 66 -4.27 14.51 10.10
N TYR A 67 -3.32 14.53 9.17
CA TYR A 67 -3.49 13.88 7.88
C TYR A 67 -2.57 12.68 7.70
N VAL A 68 -3.14 11.58 7.19
CA VAL A 68 -2.36 10.42 6.74
C VAL A 68 -1.91 10.65 5.29
N PRO A 69 -0.62 10.42 4.96
CA PRO A 69 -0.17 10.35 3.58
C PRO A 69 -0.93 9.27 2.81
N PHE A 70 -1.78 9.65 1.86
CA PHE A 70 -2.75 8.72 1.27
C PHE A 70 -2.34 8.28 -0.14
N ALA A 71 -2.16 9.25 -1.04
CA ALA A 71 -1.74 9.00 -2.41
C ALA A 71 -0.61 9.93 -2.87
N ALA A 72 0.32 9.42 -3.67
CA ALA A 72 1.36 10.21 -4.32
C ALA A 72 1.35 10.01 -5.84
N PHE A 73 1.62 11.09 -6.57
CA PHE A 73 1.60 11.13 -8.02
C PHE A 73 2.92 11.65 -8.58
N GLU A 74 3.39 11.01 -9.64
CA GLU A 74 4.45 11.48 -10.53
C GLU A 74 3.90 11.59 -11.95
N ILE A 75 4.25 12.66 -12.67
CA ILE A 75 3.63 13.08 -13.93
C ILE A 75 4.69 13.26 -15.00
N GLU A 76 4.56 12.47 -16.06
CA GLU A 76 5.40 12.57 -17.26
C GLU A 76 4.60 13.23 -18.39
N GLY A 77 4.55 14.56 -18.39
CA GLY A 77 3.74 15.35 -19.33
C GLY A 77 4.26 15.39 -20.78
N SER A 78 5.35 14.70 -21.10
CA SER A 78 5.92 14.64 -22.46
C SER A 78 6.77 13.39 -22.72
N THR A 79 7.59 13.38 -23.77
CA THR A 79 8.55 12.30 -24.02
C THR A 79 9.54 12.17 -22.87
N SER A 80 9.42 11.05 -22.16
CA SER A 80 10.34 10.66 -21.09
C SER A 80 11.19 9.46 -21.50
N SER A 81 12.41 9.40 -20.98
CA SER A 81 13.29 8.24 -21.14
C SER A 81 12.90 7.13 -20.17
N SER A 82 13.27 5.88 -20.45
CA SER A 82 13.07 4.78 -19.49
C SER A 82 13.74 5.06 -18.14
N LYS A 83 14.86 5.80 -18.12
CA LYS A 83 15.59 6.13 -16.89
C LYS A 83 14.82 7.12 -16.02
N ASN A 84 14.17 8.11 -16.62
CA ASN A 84 13.35 9.08 -15.91
C ASN A 84 12.10 8.40 -15.33
N GLN A 85 11.38 7.62 -16.14
CA GLN A 85 10.22 6.86 -15.67
C GLN A 85 10.59 5.89 -14.52
N LEU A 86 11.76 5.25 -14.61
CA LEU A 86 12.27 4.41 -13.52
C LEU A 86 12.59 5.23 -12.26
N GLY A 87 13.17 6.42 -12.42
CA GLY A 87 13.40 7.38 -11.32
C GLY A 87 12.11 7.77 -10.61
N ASN A 88 11.07 8.15 -11.37
CA ASN A 88 9.76 8.50 -10.81
C ASN A 88 9.12 7.32 -10.06
N ILE A 89 9.22 6.09 -10.60
CA ILE A 89 8.77 4.89 -9.88
C ILE A 89 9.58 4.68 -8.60
N GLY A 90 10.88 4.95 -8.62
CA GLY A 90 11.74 4.93 -7.43
C GLY A 90 11.27 5.92 -6.36
N ASN A 91 10.99 7.17 -6.74
CA ASN A 91 10.43 8.18 -5.85
C ASN A 91 9.12 7.71 -5.21
N LEU A 92 8.18 7.20 -6.03
CA LEU A 92 6.90 6.67 -5.58
C LEU A 92 7.07 5.50 -4.60
N LYS A 93 8.05 4.62 -4.82
CA LYS A 93 8.33 3.51 -3.89
C LYS A 93 8.88 3.97 -2.54
N LEU A 94 9.53 5.13 -2.50
CA LEU A 94 10.00 5.78 -1.27
C LEU A 94 8.91 6.62 -0.57
N SER A 95 7.76 6.82 -1.22
CA SER A 95 6.67 7.59 -0.65
C SER A 95 6.11 6.91 0.61
N PRO A 96 5.79 7.67 1.67
CA PRO A 96 5.03 7.15 2.79
C PRO A 96 3.56 6.90 2.43
N CYS A 97 3.09 7.33 1.26
CA CYS A 97 1.71 7.08 0.80
C CYS A 97 1.47 5.60 0.48
N TYR A 98 0.28 5.11 0.82
CA TYR A 98 -0.11 3.73 0.52
C TYR A 98 -0.42 3.52 -0.98
N TYR A 99 -1.07 4.49 -1.62
CA TYR A 99 -1.39 4.46 -3.05
C TYR A 99 -0.41 5.31 -3.86
N ASN A 100 0.11 4.76 -4.96
CA ASN A 100 1.09 5.45 -5.80
C ASN A 100 0.65 5.44 -7.26
N PHE A 101 0.84 6.55 -7.95
CA PHE A 101 0.34 6.75 -9.31
C PHE A 101 1.42 7.36 -10.20
N LEU A 102 1.73 6.67 -11.30
CA LEU A 102 2.47 7.26 -12.41
C LEU A 102 1.47 7.67 -13.49
N VAL A 103 1.44 8.96 -13.82
CA VAL A 103 0.60 9.48 -14.92
C VAL A 103 1.51 9.89 -16.06
N VAL A 104 1.25 9.38 -17.27
CA VAL A 104 2.03 9.71 -18.45
C VAL A 104 1.17 10.41 -19.48
N ASN A 105 1.75 11.26 -20.32
CA ASN A 105 1.05 11.84 -21.47
C ASN A 105 1.60 11.26 -22.77
N ASN A 106 0.99 10.17 -23.23
CA ASN A 106 1.42 9.50 -24.46
C ASN A 106 1.15 10.34 -25.72
N ALA A 107 0.10 11.16 -25.71
CA ALA A 107 -0.24 12.03 -26.84
C ALA A 107 0.81 13.12 -27.07
N ALA A 108 1.43 13.62 -26.00
CA ALA A 108 2.50 14.63 -26.04
C ALA A 108 3.90 14.05 -26.35
N ALA A 109 4.02 12.75 -26.62
CA ALA A 109 5.30 12.15 -26.93
C ALA A 109 5.74 12.41 -28.39
N ALA A 110 6.90 13.05 -28.57
CA ALA A 110 7.49 13.45 -29.86
C ALA A 110 7.92 12.28 -30.77
N LYS A 111 8.12 11.07 -30.24
CA LYS A 111 8.51 9.87 -31.00
C LYS A 111 7.62 8.68 -30.65
N GLU A 112 7.06 8.03 -31.69
CA GLU A 112 6.27 6.78 -31.69
C GLU A 112 5.07 6.67 -30.72
N LYS A 113 4.77 7.68 -29.90
CA LYS A 113 3.72 7.59 -28.86
C LYS A 113 3.84 6.30 -28.04
N ASP A 114 5.07 6.00 -27.59
CA ASP A 114 5.43 4.77 -26.86
C ASP A 114 5.65 5.02 -25.36
N THR A 115 5.47 6.25 -24.86
CA THR A 115 5.70 6.60 -23.44
C THR A 115 4.87 5.74 -22.49
N TYR A 116 3.59 5.49 -22.81
CA TYR A 116 2.70 4.65 -21.99
C TYR A 116 3.07 3.18 -22.03
N ARG A 117 3.29 2.61 -23.22
CA ARG A 117 3.67 1.20 -23.37
C ARG A 117 5.01 0.90 -22.69
N ARG A 118 5.96 1.84 -22.76
CA ARG A 118 7.22 1.78 -22.04
C ARG A 118 7.03 1.82 -20.53
N ALA A 119 6.25 2.78 -20.02
CA ALA A 119 5.94 2.86 -18.60
C ALA A 119 5.29 1.56 -18.10
N MET A 120 4.36 0.98 -18.87
CA MET A 120 3.71 -0.28 -18.51
C MET A 120 4.70 -1.44 -18.44
N LYS A 121 5.66 -1.53 -19.36
CA LYS A 121 6.75 -2.51 -19.27
C LYS A 121 7.57 -2.32 -17.99
N ILE A 122 7.97 -1.08 -17.68
CA ILE A 122 8.77 -0.77 -16.49
C ILE A 122 7.99 -1.12 -15.23
N VAL A 123 6.73 -0.67 -15.09
CA VAL A 123 5.88 -0.95 -13.94
C VAL A 123 5.75 -2.46 -13.71
N ARG A 124 5.47 -3.25 -14.76
CA ARG A 124 5.39 -4.71 -14.66
C ARG A 124 6.71 -5.34 -14.22
N THR A 125 7.83 -4.93 -14.82
CA THR A 125 9.17 -5.40 -14.44
C THR A 125 9.47 -5.08 -12.97
N MET A 126 9.22 -3.85 -12.54
CA MET A 126 9.49 -3.41 -11.17
C MET A 126 8.59 -4.10 -10.15
N GLN A 127 7.31 -4.29 -10.47
CA GLN A 127 6.38 -5.05 -9.63
C GLN A 127 6.77 -6.52 -9.51
N GLN A 128 7.35 -7.11 -10.57
CA GLN A 128 7.84 -8.48 -10.54
C GLN A 128 9.14 -8.61 -9.73
N MET A 129 10.05 -7.64 -9.82
CA MET A 129 11.35 -7.69 -9.16
C MET A 129 11.33 -7.23 -7.70
N MET A 130 10.56 -6.19 -7.39
CA MET A 130 10.55 -5.50 -6.09
C MET A 130 9.22 -5.62 -5.35
N GLY A 131 8.30 -6.46 -5.84
CA GLY A 131 7.00 -6.69 -5.23
C GLY A 131 5.93 -5.65 -5.61
N LYS A 132 4.68 -6.07 -5.39
CA LYS A 132 3.48 -5.34 -5.81
C LYS A 132 2.86 -4.55 -4.65
N ARG A 133 3.54 -3.48 -4.21
CA ARG A 133 2.85 -2.38 -3.51
C ARG A 133 1.91 -1.65 -4.48
N PRO A 134 0.79 -1.05 -4.02
CA PRO A 134 -0.14 -0.34 -4.89
C PRO A 134 0.57 0.77 -5.69
N LEU A 135 0.83 0.48 -6.96
CA LEU A 135 1.40 1.38 -7.94
C LEU A 135 0.57 1.22 -9.21
N PHE A 136 -0.10 2.29 -9.61
CA PHE A 136 -0.95 2.33 -10.78
C PHE A 136 -0.30 3.20 -11.86
N LEU A 137 -0.58 2.86 -13.12
CA LEU A 137 -0.13 3.63 -14.27
C LEU A 137 -1.34 4.03 -15.09
N PHE A 138 -1.47 5.33 -15.34
CA PHE A 138 -2.54 5.88 -16.16
C PHE A 138 -1.97 6.77 -17.27
N ASP A 139 -2.69 6.89 -18.37
CA ASP A 139 -2.45 7.95 -19.34
C ASP A 139 -3.28 9.19 -19.00
N ALA A 140 -2.75 10.38 -19.29
CA ALA A 140 -3.39 11.66 -19.03
C ALA A 140 -4.80 11.77 -19.65
N CYS A 141 -5.02 11.18 -20.83
CA CYS A 141 -6.36 11.19 -21.45
C CYS A 141 -7.41 10.46 -20.60
N MET A 142 -6.99 9.55 -19.72
CA MET A 142 -7.90 8.83 -18.82
C MET A 142 -8.42 9.73 -17.70
N LEU A 143 -7.79 10.87 -17.43
CA LEU A 143 -8.25 11.85 -16.46
C LEU A 143 -9.22 12.89 -17.06
N GLU A 144 -9.44 12.87 -18.38
CA GLU A 144 -10.33 13.81 -19.04
C GLU A 144 -11.80 13.41 -18.87
N LYS A 145 -12.67 14.38 -18.56
CA LYS A 145 -14.13 14.14 -18.46
C LYS A 145 -14.46 12.99 -17.50
N LEU A 146 -13.84 12.99 -16.33
CA LEU A 146 -14.25 12.11 -15.24
C LEU A 146 -15.67 12.49 -14.80
N PRO A 147 -16.49 11.52 -14.36
CA PRO A 147 -17.75 11.83 -13.71
C PRO A 147 -17.50 12.60 -12.40
N ILE A 148 -18.55 13.22 -11.88
CA ILE A 148 -18.51 13.78 -10.52
C ILE A 148 -18.56 12.61 -9.55
N PHE A 149 -17.64 12.60 -8.59
CA PHE A 149 -17.60 11.64 -7.51
C PHE A 149 -18.13 12.29 -6.23
N GLU A 150 -18.66 11.47 -5.31
CA GLU A 150 -18.90 11.92 -3.95
C GLU A 150 -17.57 12.10 -3.21
N GLU A 151 -17.60 12.67 -2.01
CA GLU A 151 -16.40 12.75 -1.17
C GLU A 151 -15.98 11.35 -0.68
N THR A 152 -14.69 11.19 -0.41
CA THR A 152 -14.15 10.00 0.24
C THR A 152 -14.38 10.11 1.73
N TYR A 153 -14.93 9.08 2.35
CA TYR A 153 -15.14 9.04 3.79
C TYR A 153 -14.54 7.79 4.42
N VAL A 154 -14.28 7.89 5.72
CA VAL A 154 -13.71 6.82 6.54
C VAL A 154 -14.80 6.15 7.35
N ASN A 155 -14.81 4.82 7.34
CA ASN A 155 -15.70 3.98 8.13
C ASN A 155 -14.86 3.13 9.08
N VAL A 156 -15.34 2.96 10.30
CA VAL A 156 -14.75 2.05 11.28
C VAL A 156 -15.80 1.04 11.67
N ASN A 157 -15.42 -0.24 11.67
CA ASN A 157 -16.21 -1.24 12.36
C ASN A 157 -15.76 -1.27 13.82
N GLU A 158 -16.59 -0.74 14.73
CA GLU A 158 -16.29 -0.62 16.17
C GLU A 158 -16.18 -1.97 16.90
N THR A 159 -16.32 -3.10 16.21
CA THR A 159 -16.27 -4.40 16.86
C THR A 159 -14.84 -4.75 17.29
N GLN A 160 -14.47 -4.39 18.52
CA GLN A 160 -13.21 -4.79 19.12
C GLN A 160 -13.21 -6.32 19.32
N LYS A 161 -12.31 -7.01 18.61
CA LYS A 161 -12.10 -8.44 18.84
C LYS A 161 -11.30 -8.64 20.11
N VAL A 162 -11.52 -9.75 20.81
CA VAL A 162 -10.70 -10.15 21.97
C VAL A 162 -9.65 -11.16 21.51
N ARG A 163 -8.39 -10.97 21.90
CA ARG A 163 -7.34 -11.95 21.61
C ARG A 163 -7.50 -13.19 22.50
N LEU A 164 -7.93 -14.30 21.90
CA LEU A 164 -8.15 -15.55 22.65
C LEU A 164 -6.90 -16.45 22.73
N LYS A 165 -5.88 -16.20 21.89
CA LYS A 165 -4.65 -17.00 21.78
C LYS A 165 -3.46 -16.08 21.49
N GLY A 166 -2.29 -16.43 22.04
CA GLY A 166 -1.04 -15.70 21.76
C GLY A 166 -0.50 -15.95 20.35
N SER A 167 0.40 -15.06 19.90
CA SER A 167 1.10 -15.11 18.62
C SER A 167 1.86 -16.43 18.50
N GLY A 168 1.69 -17.15 17.39
CA GLY A 168 2.36 -18.44 17.18
C GLY A 168 2.06 -19.53 18.22
N GLY A 169 1.05 -19.35 19.09
CA GLY A 169 0.74 -20.26 20.19
C GLY A 169 1.47 -19.98 21.51
N GLU A 170 2.27 -18.91 21.59
CA GLU A 170 3.01 -18.54 22.81
C GLU A 170 2.16 -17.70 23.78
N LYS A 171 1.93 -18.20 25.00
CA LYS A 171 1.11 -17.49 26.00
C LYS A 171 1.69 -16.15 26.46
N GLY A 172 3.03 -16.00 26.47
CA GLY A 172 3.70 -14.78 26.95
C GLY A 172 3.50 -13.55 26.06
N SER A 173 3.10 -13.75 24.80
CA SER A 173 2.79 -12.64 23.88
C SER A 173 1.48 -11.93 24.21
N ILE A 174 0.61 -12.54 25.04
CA ILE A 174 -0.71 -11.97 25.37
C ILE A 174 -0.54 -10.66 26.14
N ASP A 175 0.25 -10.64 27.20
CA ASP A 175 0.47 -9.44 28.03
C ASP A 175 1.08 -8.29 27.22
N VAL A 176 2.03 -8.59 26.34
CA VAL A 176 2.63 -7.60 25.42
C VAL A 176 1.59 -7.09 24.43
N SER A 177 0.75 -7.97 23.90
CA SER A 177 -0.33 -7.58 23.00
C SER A 177 -1.34 -6.67 23.66
N GLU A 178 -1.71 -6.95 24.92
CA GLU A 178 -2.63 -6.12 25.69
C GLU A 178 -2.07 -4.71 25.89
N LYS A 179 -0.78 -4.58 26.23
CA LYS A 179 -0.11 -3.27 26.34
C LYS A 179 -0.15 -2.48 25.02
N VAL A 180 0.19 -3.14 23.91
CA VAL A 180 0.15 -2.51 22.57
C VAL A 180 -1.28 -2.11 22.22
N VAL A 181 -2.26 -2.97 22.47
CA VAL A 181 -3.67 -2.70 22.18
C VAL A 181 -4.18 -1.54 23.04
N ASN A 182 -3.76 -1.43 24.31
CA ASN A 182 -4.12 -0.31 25.18
C ASN A 182 -3.61 1.04 24.65
N GLU A 183 -2.53 1.06 23.87
CA GLU A 183 -2.11 2.24 23.13
C GLU A 183 -3.05 2.51 21.94
N LEU A 184 -3.35 1.47 21.15
CA LEU A 184 -4.17 1.60 19.95
C LEU A 184 -5.62 2.00 20.23
N VAL A 185 -6.22 1.56 21.34
CA VAL A 185 -7.61 1.90 21.72
C VAL A 185 -7.79 3.38 22.07
N LYS A 186 -6.71 4.14 22.22
CA LYS A 186 -6.78 5.60 22.29
C LYS A 186 -7.27 6.20 20.97
N SER A 187 -6.96 5.54 19.85
CA SER A 187 -7.57 5.84 18.56
C SER A 187 -8.92 5.14 18.40
N LYS A 188 -9.67 5.53 17.38
CA LYS A 188 -10.87 4.81 16.92
C LYS A 188 -10.56 3.91 15.73
N LEU A 189 -9.32 3.43 15.59
CA LEU A 189 -8.98 2.48 14.53
C LEU A 189 -9.64 1.13 14.79
N GLN A 190 -10.00 0.44 13.71
CA GLN A 190 -10.38 -0.97 13.79
C GLN A 190 -9.14 -1.82 14.07
N ILE A 191 -9.16 -2.53 15.19
CA ILE A 191 -8.10 -3.42 15.63
C ILE A 191 -8.51 -4.87 15.37
N ASP A 192 -7.76 -5.56 14.51
CA ASP A 192 -7.95 -6.96 14.17
C ASP A 192 -6.72 -7.78 14.58
N TYR A 193 -6.95 -8.99 15.10
CA TYR A 193 -5.89 -9.97 15.33
C TYR A 193 -5.76 -10.95 14.15
N ASP A 194 -4.55 -11.44 13.92
CA ASP A 194 -4.22 -12.45 12.90
C ASP A 194 -4.72 -12.07 11.49
N ARG A 195 -4.71 -10.77 11.16
CA ARG A 195 -5.30 -10.26 9.92
C ARG A 195 -4.46 -10.68 8.72
N THR A 196 -5.13 -11.22 7.70
CA THR A 196 -4.49 -11.49 6.40
C THR A 196 -4.68 -10.28 5.47
N PRO A 197 -3.62 -9.77 4.82
CA PRO A 197 -3.73 -8.70 3.83
C PRO A 197 -4.63 -9.07 2.64
N ASP A 198 -5.49 -8.14 2.22
CA ASP A 198 -6.44 -8.35 1.13
C ASP A 198 -5.76 -8.52 -0.25
N TYR A 199 -4.50 -8.09 -0.40
CA TYR A 199 -3.72 -8.21 -1.62
C TYR A 199 -3.74 -9.63 -2.21
N PHE A 200 -3.62 -10.68 -1.39
CA PHE A 200 -3.59 -12.07 -1.87
C PHE A 200 -4.95 -12.55 -2.40
N LYS A 201 -6.04 -11.93 -1.96
CA LYS A 201 -7.38 -12.16 -2.52
C LYS A 201 -7.46 -11.58 -3.93
N TRP A 202 -6.95 -10.36 -4.11
CA TRP A 202 -6.95 -9.66 -5.39
C TRP A 202 -6.02 -10.33 -6.40
N ALA A 203 -4.78 -10.65 -5.99
CA ALA A 203 -3.79 -11.30 -6.85
C ALA A 203 -4.29 -12.64 -7.37
N PHE A 204 -4.78 -13.51 -6.48
CA PHE A 204 -5.30 -14.83 -6.87
C PHE A 204 -6.49 -14.75 -7.82
N HIS A 205 -7.37 -13.76 -7.65
CA HIS A 205 -8.49 -13.53 -8.56
C HIS A 205 -8.00 -13.19 -9.97
N THR A 206 -6.98 -12.35 -10.09
CA THR A 206 -6.33 -12.04 -11.37
C THR A 206 -5.61 -13.24 -11.98
N ASP A 207 -4.87 -14.01 -11.18
CA ASP A 207 -4.14 -15.19 -11.68
C ASP A 207 -5.09 -16.24 -12.22
N LYS A 208 -6.21 -16.49 -11.53
CA LYS A 208 -7.25 -17.43 -11.99
C LYS A 208 -7.85 -17.04 -13.33
N LYS A 209 -7.88 -15.75 -13.67
CA LYS A 209 -8.37 -15.24 -14.96
C LYS A 209 -7.33 -15.30 -16.07
N THR A 210 -6.05 -15.18 -15.73
CA THR A 210 -4.95 -15.05 -16.71
C THR A 210 -4.24 -16.36 -17.00
N MET A 211 -4.15 -17.25 -16.02
CA MET A 211 -3.50 -18.54 -16.16
C MET A 211 -4.53 -19.58 -16.60
N ASN A 212 -4.47 -19.98 -17.87
CA ASN A 212 -5.26 -21.09 -18.43
C ASN A 212 -4.82 -22.48 -17.92
N LEU A 213 -3.79 -22.57 -17.08
CA LEU A 213 -3.35 -23.81 -16.46
C LEU A 213 -4.04 -23.95 -15.11
N ALA A 214 -4.72 -25.08 -14.89
CA ALA A 214 -5.19 -25.46 -13.57
C ALA A 214 -4.05 -25.26 -12.58
N GLN A 215 -4.23 -24.40 -11.57
CA GLN A 215 -3.22 -24.21 -10.56
C GLN A 215 -3.12 -25.53 -9.77
N PHE A 216 -1.93 -26.12 -9.72
CA PHE A 216 -1.68 -27.31 -8.93
C PHE A 216 -0.41 -27.13 -8.10
N THR A 217 -0.36 -27.79 -6.96
CA THR A 217 0.87 -28.05 -6.21
C THR A 217 1.25 -29.51 -6.38
N VAL A 218 2.54 -29.80 -6.50
CA VAL A 218 3.05 -31.17 -6.58
C VAL A 218 3.57 -31.56 -5.21
N ASP A 219 3.11 -32.68 -4.68
CA ASP A 219 3.78 -33.32 -3.55
C ASP A 219 5.12 -33.90 -4.05
N PRO A 220 6.28 -33.45 -3.55
CA PRO A 220 7.58 -33.86 -4.08
C PRO A 220 7.93 -35.33 -3.78
N VAL A 221 7.21 -35.99 -2.88
CA VAL A 221 7.45 -37.41 -2.55
C VAL A 221 6.64 -38.32 -3.45
N SER A 222 5.33 -38.05 -3.58
CA SER A 222 4.41 -38.88 -4.38
C SER A 222 4.30 -38.44 -5.84
N PHE A 223 4.76 -37.23 -6.16
CA PHE A 223 4.50 -36.52 -7.43
C PHE A 223 3.01 -36.34 -7.76
N GLU A 224 2.13 -36.52 -6.77
CA GLU A 224 0.71 -36.28 -6.93
C GLU A 224 0.43 -34.79 -7.11
N GLN A 225 -0.34 -34.46 -8.14
CA GLN A 225 -0.82 -33.10 -8.38
C GLN A 225 -2.09 -32.86 -7.56
N LYS A 226 -2.07 -31.82 -6.74
CA LYS A 226 -3.24 -31.35 -5.99
C LYS A 226 -3.73 -30.04 -6.59
N GLU A 227 -5.00 -30.02 -6.99
CA GLU A 227 -5.66 -28.84 -7.51
C GLU A 227 -5.75 -27.73 -6.44
N VAL A 228 -5.39 -26.51 -6.84
CA VAL A 228 -5.46 -25.29 -6.03
C VAL A 228 -6.80 -24.62 -6.30
N LYS A 229 -7.65 -24.57 -5.27
CA LYS A 229 -9.00 -24.00 -5.32
C LYS A 229 -9.10 -22.65 -4.63
N GLN A 230 -8.21 -22.42 -3.67
CA GLN A 230 -8.23 -21.24 -2.81
C GLN A 230 -6.85 -20.58 -2.76
N ASN A 231 -6.83 -19.26 -2.58
CA ASN A 231 -5.60 -18.49 -2.53
C ASN A 231 -4.61 -18.96 -1.44
N GLY A 232 -5.06 -19.54 -0.33
CA GLY A 232 -4.18 -20.06 0.73
C GLY A 232 -3.45 -21.37 0.36
N GLN A 233 -3.88 -22.03 -0.71
CA GLN A 233 -3.19 -23.21 -1.26
C GLN A 233 -2.12 -22.82 -2.28
N TYR A 234 -2.21 -21.60 -2.83
CA TYR A 234 -1.29 -21.09 -3.85
C TYR A 234 -0.25 -20.15 -3.25
N TYR A 235 -0.72 -19.19 -2.45
CA TYR A 235 0.07 -18.17 -1.82
C TYR A 235 0.27 -18.48 -0.35
N TYR A 236 1.49 -18.24 0.13
CA TYR A 236 1.70 -18.00 1.55
C TYR A 236 0.84 -16.81 1.99
N LYS A 237 0.07 -16.99 3.06
CA LYS A 237 -0.77 -15.96 3.65
C LYS A 237 -0.16 -15.49 4.96
N PRO A 238 0.49 -14.34 5.00
CA PRO A 238 0.93 -13.76 6.25
C PRO A 238 -0.29 -13.44 7.11
N LYS A 239 -0.18 -13.77 8.39
CA LYS A 239 -1.11 -13.35 9.43
C LYS A 239 -0.36 -12.35 10.27
N ILE A 240 -0.77 -11.10 10.20
CA ILE A 240 -0.19 -10.05 11.02
C ILE A 240 -0.83 -10.18 12.40
N ASP A 241 -0.01 -10.27 13.44
CA ASP A 241 -0.50 -10.48 14.81
C ASP A 241 -1.57 -9.47 15.21
N ILE A 242 -1.34 -8.18 14.94
CA ILE A 242 -2.30 -7.09 15.16
C ILE A 242 -2.28 -6.16 13.94
N ALA A 243 -3.44 -5.83 13.40
CA ALA A 243 -3.61 -4.81 12.37
C ALA A 243 -4.56 -3.73 12.86
N ALA A 244 -4.14 -2.47 12.74
CA ALA A 244 -4.94 -1.29 13.04
C ALA A 244 -5.15 -0.48 11.75
N GLY A 245 -6.41 -0.20 11.42
CA GLY A 245 -6.77 0.50 10.19
C GLY A 245 -8.22 0.94 10.19
N PHE A 246 -8.72 1.29 9.02
CA PHE A 246 -10.10 1.73 8.81
C PHE A 246 -10.53 1.35 7.40
N TYR A 247 -11.82 1.47 7.09
CA TYR A 247 -12.33 1.31 5.75
C TYR A 247 -12.44 2.67 5.08
N ILE A 248 -12.08 2.74 3.81
CA ILE A 248 -12.37 3.87 2.93
C ILE A 248 -13.55 3.52 2.05
N ALA A 249 -14.41 4.50 1.80
CA ALA A 249 -15.61 4.37 0.99
C ALA A 249 -15.86 5.66 0.17
N GLY A 250 -16.84 5.61 -0.73
CA GLY A 250 -17.23 6.75 -1.54
C GLY A 250 -16.25 7.06 -2.67
N GLY A 251 -15.99 8.36 -2.87
CA GLY A 251 -15.42 8.90 -4.11
C GLY A 251 -14.14 8.23 -4.60
N PHE A 252 -13.17 7.99 -3.71
CA PHE A 252 -11.90 7.41 -4.12
C PHE A 252 -12.05 5.99 -4.71
N ILE A 253 -12.98 5.19 -4.18
CA ILE A 253 -13.23 3.85 -4.72
C ILE A 253 -13.86 3.94 -6.11
N ASP A 254 -14.79 4.86 -6.29
CA ASP A 254 -15.44 5.08 -7.59
C ASP A 254 -14.46 5.67 -8.62
N PHE A 255 -13.54 6.53 -8.18
CA PHE A 255 -12.41 6.96 -8.99
C PHE A 255 -11.55 5.76 -9.43
N LEU A 256 -11.16 4.85 -8.52
CA LEU A 256 -10.39 3.66 -8.89
C LEU A 256 -11.17 2.73 -9.85
N LYS A 257 -12.49 2.57 -9.66
CA LYS A 257 -13.35 1.80 -10.58
C LYS A 257 -13.39 2.43 -11.97
N GLU A 258 -13.58 3.75 -12.06
CA GLU A 258 -13.59 4.49 -13.32
C GLU A 258 -12.23 4.36 -14.05
N MET A 259 -11.13 4.49 -13.30
CA MET A 259 -9.80 4.29 -13.86
C MET A 259 -9.60 2.85 -14.36
N ALA A 260 -10.10 1.86 -13.62
CA ALA A 260 -10.06 0.47 -14.06
C ALA A 260 -10.86 0.25 -15.36
N LEU A 261 -12.04 0.88 -15.50
CA LEU A 261 -12.84 0.82 -16.74
C LEU A 261 -12.09 1.43 -17.92
N ARG A 262 -11.42 2.57 -17.71
CA ARG A 262 -10.64 3.28 -18.74
C ARG A 262 -9.39 2.52 -19.17
N LEU A 263 -8.77 1.77 -18.25
CA LEU A 263 -7.65 0.88 -18.55
C LEU A 263 -8.05 -0.33 -19.41
N LYS A 264 -9.33 -0.71 -19.43
CA LYS A 264 -9.84 -1.88 -20.16
C LYS A 264 -9.04 -3.14 -19.79
N SER A 265 -8.44 -3.80 -20.78
CA SER A 265 -7.65 -5.02 -20.57
C SER A 265 -6.38 -4.81 -19.74
N ASP A 266 -5.84 -3.58 -19.70
CA ASP A 266 -4.62 -3.30 -18.93
C ASP A 266 -4.88 -3.33 -17.41
N ALA A 267 -6.14 -3.24 -16.97
CA ALA A 267 -6.52 -3.34 -15.56
C ALA A 267 -6.04 -4.66 -14.93
N ILE A 268 -5.88 -5.72 -15.73
CA ILE A 268 -5.39 -7.02 -15.29
C ILE A 268 -3.96 -6.99 -14.71
N HIS A 269 -3.18 -5.95 -15.04
CA HIS A 269 -1.85 -5.73 -14.48
C HIS A 269 -1.89 -5.16 -13.05
N PHE A 270 -3.05 -4.70 -12.58
CA PHE A 270 -3.24 -4.12 -11.25
C PHE A 270 -4.32 -4.91 -10.49
N PRO A 271 -3.93 -5.89 -9.65
CA PRO A 271 -4.88 -6.81 -9.02
C PRO A 271 -6.06 -6.13 -8.32
N LEU A 272 -5.81 -5.02 -7.60
CA LEU A 272 -6.88 -4.26 -6.96
C LEU A 272 -7.89 -3.72 -7.98
N LEU A 273 -7.44 -3.08 -9.07
CA LEU A 273 -8.32 -2.50 -10.08
C LEU A 273 -9.16 -3.58 -10.79
N GLN A 274 -8.52 -4.69 -11.17
CA GLN A 274 -9.23 -5.83 -11.76
C GLN A 274 -10.27 -6.40 -10.78
N TYR A 275 -9.92 -6.49 -9.50
CA TYR A 275 -10.83 -6.98 -8.47
C TYR A 275 -12.03 -6.04 -8.26
N LEU A 276 -11.81 -4.72 -8.25
CA LEU A 276 -12.87 -3.72 -8.15
C LEU A 276 -13.88 -3.83 -9.30
N LEU A 277 -13.40 -4.00 -10.54
CA LEU A 277 -14.27 -4.19 -11.71
C LEU A 277 -15.16 -5.43 -11.59
N ASP A 278 -14.59 -6.53 -11.12
CA ASP A 278 -15.28 -7.82 -11.13
C ASP A 278 -16.17 -8.06 -9.91
N LYS A 279 -15.86 -7.41 -8.79
CA LYS A 279 -16.52 -7.64 -7.50
C LYS A 279 -17.30 -6.46 -7.00
N GLN A 280 -17.19 -5.30 -7.65
CA GLN A 280 -17.98 -4.09 -7.33
C GLN A 280 -17.90 -3.76 -5.84
N LEU A 281 -16.69 -3.75 -5.26
CA LEU A 281 -16.53 -3.40 -3.85
C LEU A 281 -16.92 -1.94 -3.63
N GLU A 282 -17.62 -1.69 -2.53
CA GLU A 282 -18.01 -0.34 -2.09
C GLU A 282 -17.06 0.21 -1.02
N GLU A 283 -16.30 -0.66 -0.37
CA GLU A 283 -15.35 -0.32 0.67
C GLU A 283 -14.02 -1.06 0.49
N LEU A 284 -12.93 -0.43 0.92
CA LEU A 284 -11.59 -1.02 0.97
C LEU A 284 -11.00 -0.83 2.34
N TYR A 285 -10.40 -1.88 2.90
CA TYR A 285 -9.64 -1.75 4.13
C TYR A 285 -8.32 -1.03 3.83
N TYR A 286 -8.04 0.02 4.60
CA TYR A 286 -6.81 0.78 4.60
C TYR A 286 -5.89 0.30 5.74
N PRO A 287 -4.82 -0.45 5.44
CA PRO A 287 -3.95 -1.07 6.45
C PRO A 287 -2.93 -0.05 6.99
N LEU A 288 -3.38 0.86 7.84
CA LEU A 288 -2.56 1.97 8.37
C LEU A 288 -1.33 1.46 9.15
N LEU A 289 -1.53 0.54 10.09
CA LEU A 289 -0.49 0.01 10.96
C LEU A 289 -0.61 -1.51 11.10
N GLY A 290 0.48 -2.22 10.85
CA GLY A 290 0.63 -3.63 11.21
C GLY A 290 1.59 -3.79 12.38
N ILE A 291 1.38 -4.80 13.22
CA ILE A 291 2.26 -5.09 14.36
C ILE A 291 2.53 -6.58 14.39
N GLU A 292 3.81 -6.95 14.52
CA GLU A 292 4.27 -8.32 14.75
C GLU A 292 4.99 -8.35 16.10
N ILE A 293 4.69 -9.36 16.92
CA ILE A 293 5.23 -9.49 18.28
C ILE A 293 6.13 -10.72 18.35
N GLU A 294 7.39 -10.51 18.68
CA GLU A 294 8.41 -11.54 18.80
C GLU A 294 8.95 -11.57 20.22
N MET A 295 8.74 -12.66 20.95
CA MET A 295 9.09 -12.71 22.38
C MET A 295 10.55 -13.10 22.64
N LYS A 296 11.27 -13.58 21.62
CA LYS A 296 12.62 -14.13 21.75
C LYS A 296 13.44 -13.84 20.51
N GLU A 297 14.76 -13.87 20.68
CA GLU A 297 15.68 -13.83 19.55
C GLU A 297 15.44 -15.03 18.63
N SER A 298 14.91 -14.75 17.44
CA SER A 298 14.55 -15.77 16.48
C SER A 298 14.56 -15.21 15.06
N LYS A 299 14.82 -16.10 14.08
CA LYS A 299 14.68 -15.76 12.66
C LYS A 299 13.24 -15.43 12.25
N HIS A 300 12.22 -15.73 13.08
CA HIS A 300 10.82 -15.45 12.76
C HIS A 300 10.55 -13.94 12.73
N ALA A 301 11.26 -13.16 13.56
CA ALA A 301 11.19 -11.71 13.55
C ALA A 301 11.53 -11.09 12.18
N LEU A 302 12.41 -11.74 11.41
CA LEU A 302 12.73 -11.32 10.05
C LEU A 302 11.55 -11.55 9.11
N GLY A 303 10.80 -12.64 9.31
CA GLY A 303 9.54 -12.88 8.61
C GLY A 303 8.50 -11.82 8.92
N GLY A 304 8.35 -11.46 10.21
CA GLY A 304 7.48 -10.35 10.64
C GLY A 304 7.86 -9.02 9.98
N LEU A 305 9.16 -8.67 9.99
CA LEU A 305 9.66 -7.46 9.35
C LEU A 305 9.31 -7.40 7.85
N MET A 306 9.48 -8.52 7.13
CA MET A 306 9.12 -8.63 5.71
C MET A 306 7.62 -8.47 5.47
N ASN A 307 6.79 -9.05 6.34
CA ASN A 307 5.34 -8.93 6.25
C ASN A 307 4.87 -7.48 6.46
N LEU A 308 5.34 -6.84 7.53
CA LEU A 308 4.98 -5.47 7.89
C LEU A 308 5.34 -4.48 6.78
N THR A 309 6.58 -4.57 6.31
CA THR A 309 7.10 -3.69 5.26
C THR A 309 6.23 -3.74 4.00
N ASN A 310 5.73 -4.90 3.60
CA ASN A 310 5.07 -5.04 2.30
C ASN A 310 3.56 -4.78 2.31
N PHE A 311 2.88 -4.97 3.44
CA PHE A 311 1.41 -5.05 3.46
C PHE A 311 0.71 -3.97 4.26
N HIS A 312 1.43 -3.21 5.08
CA HIS A 312 0.88 -2.08 5.83
C HIS A 312 1.59 -0.79 5.43
N GLN A 313 0.92 0.34 5.59
CA GLN A 313 1.55 1.64 5.38
C GLN A 313 2.69 1.83 6.39
N ASN A 314 2.42 1.58 7.66
CA ASN A 314 3.39 1.60 8.75
C ASN A 314 3.44 0.24 9.45
N GLY A 315 4.56 -0.08 10.07
CA GLY A 315 4.73 -1.32 10.83
C GLY A 315 5.42 -1.09 12.16
N TRP A 316 5.02 -1.82 13.20
CA TRP A 316 5.80 -1.96 14.44
C TRP A 316 6.25 -3.40 14.59
N LEU A 317 7.56 -3.61 14.66
CA LEU A 317 8.12 -4.87 15.10
C LEU A 317 8.42 -4.75 16.60
N VAL A 318 7.63 -5.44 17.41
CA VAL A 318 7.78 -5.46 18.87
C VAL A 318 8.66 -6.64 19.25
N ALA A 319 9.87 -6.40 19.73
CA ALA A 319 10.84 -7.45 20.03
C ALA A 319 11.77 -7.06 21.21
N PRO A 320 12.52 -8.01 21.81
CA PRO A 320 13.39 -7.72 22.94
C PRO A 320 14.63 -6.94 22.49
N VAL A 321 15.22 -6.12 23.37
CA VAL A 321 16.41 -5.27 23.07
C VAL A 321 17.52 -6.01 22.31
N ALA A 322 17.77 -7.28 22.68
CA ALA A 322 18.77 -8.14 22.05
C ALA A 322 18.63 -8.28 20.52
N MET A 323 17.42 -8.09 19.98
CA MET A 323 17.14 -8.16 18.54
C MET A 323 17.46 -6.88 17.76
N GLY A 324 17.74 -5.77 18.45
CA GLY A 324 17.84 -4.45 17.81
C GLY A 324 18.89 -4.38 16.71
N SER A 325 20.09 -4.94 16.93
CA SER A 325 21.17 -4.92 15.92
C SER A 325 20.78 -5.71 14.66
N TYR A 326 20.11 -6.85 14.82
CA TYR A 326 19.60 -7.65 13.71
C TYR A 326 18.53 -6.87 12.93
N ILE A 327 17.52 -6.34 13.63
CA ILE A 327 16.41 -5.60 13.01
C ILE A 327 16.93 -4.42 12.21
N GLU A 328 17.80 -3.59 12.80
CA GLU A 328 18.36 -2.42 12.11
C GLU A 328 19.24 -2.81 10.91
N THR A 329 20.00 -3.91 11.01
CA THR A 329 20.78 -4.44 9.88
C THR A 329 19.87 -4.77 8.69
N TYR A 330 18.78 -5.51 8.92
CA TYR A 330 17.85 -5.87 7.84
C TYR A 330 17.09 -4.67 7.30
N LYS A 331 16.63 -3.77 8.18
CA LYS A 331 15.96 -2.53 7.75
C LYS A 331 16.86 -1.69 6.85
N TYR A 332 18.12 -1.50 7.23
CA TYR A 332 19.10 -0.74 6.45
C TYR A 332 19.37 -1.41 5.10
N HIS A 333 19.75 -2.69 5.09
CA HIS A 333 20.18 -3.36 3.86
C HIS A 333 19.04 -3.72 2.90
N LEU A 334 17.82 -3.90 3.39
CA LEU A 334 16.66 -4.24 2.56
C LEU A 334 15.70 -3.05 2.34
N GLY A 335 16.06 -1.86 2.85
CA GLY A 335 15.28 -0.63 2.63
C GLY A 335 13.90 -0.67 3.29
N MET A 336 13.76 -1.30 4.45
CA MET A 336 12.48 -1.44 5.17
C MET A 336 12.20 -0.21 6.03
N GLN A 337 11.94 0.91 5.37
CA GLN A 337 11.88 2.22 6.01
C GLN A 337 10.56 2.52 6.73
N ASN A 338 9.51 1.76 6.45
CA ASN A 338 8.19 1.98 7.04
C ASN A 338 7.93 1.14 8.30
N VAL A 339 8.96 0.50 8.87
CA VAL A 339 8.83 -0.30 10.09
C VAL A 339 9.66 0.29 11.22
N LYS A 340 9.01 0.58 12.34
CA LYS A 340 9.64 0.98 13.59
C LYS A 340 9.91 -0.25 14.46
N TYR A 341 11.07 -0.24 15.13
CA TYR A 341 11.39 -1.21 16.15
C TYR A 341 10.93 -0.68 17.52
N ILE A 342 10.11 -1.45 18.23
CA ILE A 342 9.63 -1.15 19.57
C ILE A 342 10.18 -2.22 20.52
N GLN A 343 10.84 -1.80 21.58
CA GLN A 343 11.43 -2.72 22.55
C GLN A 343 10.34 -3.21 23.51
N ILE A 344 10.26 -4.51 23.76
CA ILE A 344 9.29 -5.08 24.72
C ILE A 344 9.48 -4.47 26.11
N GLU A 345 10.71 -4.15 26.46
CA GLU A 345 11.10 -3.57 27.74
C GLU A 345 10.66 -2.11 27.93
N GLU A 346 10.29 -1.42 26.84
CA GLU A 346 9.78 -0.04 26.85
C GLU A 346 8.24 0.04 26.90
N LEU A 347 7.54 -1.10 26.83
CA LEU A 347 6.07 -1.20 26.81
C LEU A 347 5.40 -1.31 28.18
#